data_AF-A0A9P9XZR1-F1
#
_entry.id   AF-A0A9P9XZR1-F1
#
_cell.length_a   1.000
_cell.length_b   1.000
_cell.length_c   1.000
_cell.angle_alpha   90.00
_cell.angle_beta   90.00
_cell.angle_gamma   90.00
#
_symmetry.space_group_name_H-M   'P 1'
#
loop_
_entity.id
_entity.type
_entity.pdbx_description
1 polymer ?
#
loop_
_entity_poly.entity_id
_entity_poly.type
_entity_poly.pdbx_seq_one_letter_code
_entity_poly.pdbx_strand_id
1 'polypeptide(L)'
;MGQIEDIVEYHVLRKHQRCRSSEEQLDLWQTLPELPLATELLSGDPPDLPYDYQYEAPRDKNDYLRWQYLMYRYEGVESMRRAIAVFRRRPCEQPRDAYVYTQARIQGYTFSRQGAAARVAFSTDISKVRVDWENTSRLTPGSLIALSPKKDGFQTKCLVATVAARPILGGLIPNPEFGETEDTPPRIDIFWSNPEDAVIDPLEEMFMIEPKSGYFETVRHAMIGLQHAAVSESRPTPIIVAAQTNHALDQLLLECMQPGLDGVAMVNIARLGSRSQDESIQQTTLFNLRTKSKKYGRGGHQAWTDAESKAIEFESLMHICFPNGLVSFKVLLEEGIITPVQYDSLDEDD
;
A
#
# COMPACT_ATOMS: atom_id res chain seq x y z
N MET A 1 16.41 16.70 -17.80
CA MET A 1 15.99 15.28 -17.79
C MET A 1 16.63 14.52 -16.63
N GLY A 2 17.94 14.69 -16.35
CA GLY A 2 18.63 14.06 -15.21
C GLY A 2 18.00 14.27 -13.83
N GLN A 3 17.66 15.50 -13.42
CA GLN A 3 17.09 15.75 -12.08
C GLN A 3 15.74 15.08 -11.80
N ILE A 4 14.91 14.78 -12.81
CA ILE A 4 13.62 14.09 -12.60
C ILE A 4 13.84 12.57 -12.52
N GLU A 5 14.77 12.04 -13.31
CA GLU A 5 15.21 10.65 -13.22
C GLU A 5 15.81 10.35 -11.84
N ASP A 6 16.64 11.26 -11.31
CA ASP A 6 17.24 11.16 -9.97
C ASP A 6 16.17 11.10 -8.85
N ILE A 7 15.06 11.85 -8.96
CA ILE A 7 13.99 11.86 -7.94
C ILE A 7 13.18 10.56 -7.95
N VAL A 8 12.85 10.04 -9.14
CA VAL A 8 12.10 8.79 -9.29
C VAL A 8 12.97 7.60 -8.91
N GLU A 9 14.24 7.59 -9.32
CA GLU A 9 15.22 6.60 -8.94
C GLU A 9 15.46 6.61 -7.43
N TYR A 10 15.63 7.79 -6.81
CA TYR A 10 15.69 7.94 -5.36
C TYR A 10 14.46 7.35 -4.67
N HIS A 11 13.24 7.64 -5.14
CA HIS A 11 12.01 7.11 -4.55
C HIS A 11 11.87 5.58 -4.68
N VAL A 12 12.22 5.03 -5.85
CA VAL A 12 12.15 3.58 -6.12
C VAL A 12 13.23 2.81 -5.34
N LEU A 13 14.45 3.36 -5.24
CA LEU A 13 15.55 2.79 -4.47
C LEU A 13 15.31 2.90 -2.96
N ARG A 14 14.63 3.95 -2.48
CA ARG A 14 14.25 4.10 -1.07
C ARG A 14 13.24 3.06 -0.59
N LYS A 15 12.38 2.52 -1.47
CA LYS A 15 11.55 1.34 -1.12
C LYS A 15 12.39 0.08 -0.85
N HIS A 16 13.60 -0.01 -1.41
CA HIS A 16 14.49 -1.16 -1.30
C HIS A 16 15.66 -0.95 -0.31
N GLN A 17 16.03 0.30 -0.03
CA GLN A 17 17.10 0.65 0.90
C GLN A 17 16.52 1.02 2.27
N ARG A 18 16.20 0.00 3.08
CA ARG A 18 16.05 0.16 4.54
C ARG A 18 17.40 0.26 5.27
N CYS A 19 18.52 0.30 4.54
CA CYS A 19 19.86 0.42 5.11
C CYS A 19 20.89 0.84 4.05
N ARG A 20 21.37 2.10 4.10
CA ARG A 20 22.80 2.49 4.09
C ARG A 20 23.01 4.00 3.89
N SER A 21 23.36 4.65 5.00
CA SER A 21 24.37 5.72 5.19
C SER A 21 24.60 6.80 4.12
N SER A 22 24.11 8.01 4.40
CA SER A 22 24.90 9.25 4.53
C SER A 22 24.07 10.27 5.31
N GLU A 23 24.45 10.56 6.55
CA GLU A 23 23.77 11.49 7.46
C GLU A 23 24.00 12.95 7.02
N GLU A 24 23.24 13.40 6.03
CA GLU A 24 22.70 14.76 6.10
C GLU A 24 21.41 14.66 6.93
N GLN A 25 21.23 15.56 7.91
CA GLN A 25 20.09 15.57 8.83
C GLN A 25 18.78 15.81 8.08
N LEU A 26 18.26 14.78 7.41
CA LEU A 26 16.92 14.80 6.83
C LEU A 26 15.93 14.95 7.97
N ASP A 27 15.03 15.93 7.85
CA ASP A 27 13.94 16.09 8.80
C ASP A 27 13.09 14.82 8.85
N LEU A 28 12.65 14.44 10.05
CA LEU A 28 11.91 13.20 10.31
C LEU A 28 10.75 12.96 9.32
N TRP A 29 10.00 14.02 8.96
CA TRP A 29 8.86 13.95 8.04
C TRP A 29 9.23 13.52 6.62
N GLN A 30 10.44 13.85 6.16
CA GLN A 30 10.91 13.48 4.83
C GLN A 30 11.22 11.98 4.76
N THR A 31 11.43 11.32 5.89
CA THR A 31 11.78 9.88 6.00
C THR A 31 10.63 8.99 6.41
N LEU A 32 9.50 9.57 6.83
CA LEU A 32 8.32 8.80 7.23
C LEU A 32 7.77 7.97 6.06
N PRO A 33 7.34 6.72 6.34
CA PRO A 33 6.81 5.83 5.33
C PRO A 33 5.50 6.36 4.73
N GLU A 34 5.19 5.91 3.52
CA GLU A 34 3.98 6.30 2.78
C GLU A 34 2.68 5.92 3.52
N LEU A 35 2.69 4.78 4.20
CA LEU A 35 1.59 4.28 5.03
C LEU A 35 1.83 4.62 6.51
N PRO A 36 0.77 4.74 7.32
CA PRO A 36 0.92 5.00 8.75
C PRO A 36 1.60 3.83 9.46
N LEU A 37 2.36 4.16 10.50
CA LEU A 37 2.94 3.19 11.41
C LEU A 37 1.86 2.67 12.37
N ALA A 38 2.05 1.43 12.82
CA ALA A 38 1.23 0.82 13.87
C ALA A 38 1.16 1.71 15.13
N THR A 39 2.29 2.31 15.53
CA THR A 39 2.38 3.21 16.68
C THR A 39 1.59 4.50 16.51
N GLU A 40 1.50 5.05 15.28
CA GLU A 40 0.68 6.23 14.98
C GLU A 40 -0.81 5.90 15.15
N LEU A 41 -1.24 4.72 14.70
CA LEU A 41 -2.63 4.26 14.80
C LEU A 41 -3.05 3.86 16.22
N LEU A 42 -2.12 3.35 17.02
CA LEU A 42 -2.36 2.95 18.41
C LEU A 42 -2.30 4.12 19.40
N SER A 43 -1.81 5.29 18.98
CA SER A 43 -1.71 6.49 19.82
C SER A 43 -3.08 6.95 20.32
N GLY A 44 -3.19 7.14 21.64
CA GLY A 44 -4.40 7.67 22.28
C GLY A 44 -4.69 9.12 21.91
N ASP A 45 -3.64 9.90 21.72
CA ASP A 45 -3.71 11.33 21.42
C ASP A 45 -3.34 11.60 19.95
N PRO A 46 -3.96 12.63 19.33
CA PRO A 46 -3.55 13.06 17.99
C PRO A 46 -2.10 13.59 18.02
N PRO A 47 -1.38 13.54 16.88
CA PRO A 47 -0.06 14.13 16.80
C PRO A 47 -0.12 15.65 17.03
N ASP A 48 0.96 16.21 17.56
CA ASP A 48 1.11 17.66 17.69
C ASP A 48 1.14 18.29 16.28
N LEU A 49 0.02 18.90 15.93
CA LEU A 49 -0.13 19.62 14.68
C LEU A 49 0.58 20.98 14.81
N PRO A 50 1.38 21.38 13.80
CA PRO A 50 1.95 22.72 13.82
C PRO A 50 0.82 23.77 13.87
N TYR A 51 0.95 24.69 14.84
CA TYR A 51 -0.06 25.70 15.21
C TYR A 51 -0.58 26.52 14.02
N ASP A 52 -1.81 27.04 14.19
CA ASP A 52 -2.57 27.77 13.17
C ASP A 52 -1.79 28.96 12.56
N TYR A 53 -1.91 29.12 11.24
CA TYR A 53 -1.23 30.11 10.39
C TYR A 53 -1.54 31.57 10.74
N GLN A 54 -2.43 31.82 11.69
CA GLN A 54 -2.93 33.16 12.00
C GLN A 54 -1.85 34.13 12.52
N TYR A 55 -0.64 33.66 12.88
CA TYR A 55 0.37 34.52 13.51
C TYR A 55 1.80 34.46 12.92
N GLU A 56 2.21 33.39 12.23
CA GLU A 56 3.55 33.32 11.62
C GLU A 56 3.54 32.60 10.26
N ALA A 57 4.01 33.30 9.22
CA ALA A 57 4.22 32.70 7.91
C ALA A 57 5.38 31.67 7.97
N PRO A 58 5.37 30.63 7.09
CA PRO A 58 6.47 29.68 6.98
C PRO A 58 7.78 30.43 6.74
N ARG A 59 8.82 30.04 7.46
CA ARG A 59 10.13 30.71 7.39
C ARG A 59 10.80 30.45 6.04
N ASP A 60 10.64 29.24 5.55
CA ASP A 60 11.18 28.80 4.27
C ASP A 60 10.30 27.74 3.58
N LYS A 61 10.77 27.28 2.41
CA LYS A 61 10.10 26.24 1.61
C LYS A 61 9.94 24.94 2.38
N ASN A 62 10.96 24.50 3.12
CA ASN A 62 10.95 23.22 3.81
C ASN A 62 9.95 23.24 4.97
N ASP A 63 9.88 24.34 5.73
CA ASP A 63 8.87 24.55 6.77
C ASP A 63 7.44 24.51 6.20
N TYR A 64 7.19 25.17 5.06
CA TYR A 64 5.89 25.10 4.38
C TYR A 64 5.52 23.66 3.98
N LEU A 65 6.44 22.95 3.33
CA LEU A 65 6.20 21.58 2.85
C LEU A 65 6.01 20.60 4.01
N ARG A 66 6.82 20.74 5.08
CA ARG A 66 6.66 19.98 6.32
C ARG A 66 5.28 20.17 6.91
N TRP A 67 4.82 21.43 7.00
CA TRP A 67 3.51 21.74 7.54
C TRP A 67 2.39 21.07 6.74
N GLN A 68 2.42 21.23 5.41
CA GLN A 68 1.43 20.62 4.52
C GLN A 68 1.45 19.10 4.65
N TYR A 69 2.64 18.49 4.71
CA TYR A 69 2.80 17.06 4.87
C TYR A 69 2.15 16.57 6.17
N LEU A 70 2.39 17.25 7.29
CA LEU A 70 1.84 16.86 8.59
C LEU A 70 0.31 16.99 8.63
N MET A 71 -0.26 18.02 7.98
CA MET A 71 -1.72 18.15 7.85
C MET A 71 -2.33 17.01 7.03
N TYR A 72 -1.75 16.72 5.86
CA TYR A 72 -2.22 15.61 5.03
C TYR A 72 -2.08 14.27 5.77
N ARG A 73 -0.94 14.02 6.42
CA ARG A 73 -0.75 12.80 7.21
C ARG A 73 -1.81 12.68 8.31
N TYR A 74 -2.12 13.77 9.01
CA TYR A 74 -3.18 13.78 9.99
C TYR A 74 -4.55 13.48 9.38
N GLU A 75 -4.93 14.15 8.28
CA GLU A 75 -6.20 13.90 7.58
C GLU A 75 -6.37 12.43 7.18
N GLY A 76 -5.31 11.82 6.65
CA GLY A 76 -5.34 10.42 6.22
C GLY A 76 -5.39 9.39 7.36
N VAL A 77 -4.79 9.71 8.52
CA VAL A 77 -4.56 8.73 9.60
C VAL A 77 -5.60 8.84 10.72
N GLU A 78 -6.13 10.04 10.96
CA GLU A 78 -6.93 10.35 12.15
C GLU A 78 -8.24 9.57 12.22
N SER A 79 -8.90 9.32 11.08
CA SER A 79 -10.14 8.52 11.03
C SER A 79 -9.90 7.08 11.49
N MET A 80 -8.79 6.46 11.06
CA MET A 80 -8.41 5.10 11.47
C MET A 80 -8.02 5.06 12.95
N ARG A 81 -7.17 6.01 13.40
CA ARG A 81 -6.72 6.10 14.80
C ARG A 81 -7.91 6.22 15.77
N ARG A 82 -8.89 7.09 15.46
CA ARG A 82 -10.12 7.22 16.27
C ARG A 82 -10.96 5.95 16.26
N ALA A 83 -11.10 5.30 15.11
CA ALA A 83 -11.84 4.04 15.01
C ALA A 83 -11.23 2.95 15.90
N ILE A 84 -9.89 2.82 15.89
CA ILE A 84 -9.15 1.89 16.74
C ILE A 84 -9.31 2.27 18.22
N ALA A 85 -9.16 3.54 18.58
CA ALA A 85 -9.32 4.00 19.96
C ALA A 85 -10.72 3.71 20.53
N VAL A 86 -11.77 3.86 19.72
CA VAL A 86 -13.15 3.51 20.09
C VAL A 86 -13.30 1.99 20.24
N PHE A 87 -12.80 1.22 19.27
CA PHE A 87 -12.86 -0.24 19.27
C PHE A 87 -12.15 -0.85 20.50
N ARG A 88 -10.98 -0.31 20.90
CA ARG A 88 -10.24 -0.75 22.10
C ARG A 88 -11.04 -0.63 23.38
N ARG A 89 -11.93 0.36 23.48
CA ARG A 89 -12.79 0.59 24.65
C ARG A 89 -14.02 -0.30 24.64
N ARG A 90 -14.53 -0.65 23.45
CA ARG A 90 -15.71 -1.49 23.25
C ARG A 90 -15.47 -2.48 22.11
N PRO A 91 -14.76 -3.58 22.40
CA PRO A 91 -14.52 -4.62 21.40
C PRO A 91 -15.84 -5.18 20.88
N CYS A 92 -15.86 -5.56 19.60
CA CYS A 92 -17.03 -6.13 18.91
C CYS A 92 -18.24 -5.18 18.74
N GLU A 93 -18.16 -3.92 19.18
CA GLU A 93 -19.11 -2.88 18.76
C GLU A 93 -18.59 -2.16 17.52
N GLN A 94 -19.46 -1.92 16.55
CA GLN A 94 -19.09 -1.18 15.36
C GLN A 94 -18.94 0.32 15.67
N PRO A 95 -17.76 0.94 15.47
CA PRO A 95 -17.61 2.39 15.59
C PRO A 95 -18.49 3.11 14.56
N ARG A 96 -18.95 4.33 14.91
CA ARG A 96 -19.79 5.13 14.00
C ARG A 96 -19.11 5.37 12.65
N ASP A 97 -17.80 5.60 12.67
CA ASP A 97 -17.01 6.04 11.52
C ASP A 97 -16.15 4.93 10.91
N ALA A 98 -16.40 3.66 11.26
CA ALA A 98 -15.66 2.52 10.71
C ALA A 98 -16.53 1.27 10.49
N TYR A 99 -16.07 0.39 9.59
CA TYR A 99 -16.52 -0.98 9.46
C TYR A 99 -15.56 -1.89 10.22
N VAL A 100 -16.12 -2.87 10.92
CA VAL A 100 -15.37 -3.89 11.64
C VAL A 100 -15.74 -5.23 11.04
N TYR A 101 -14.71 -6.02 10.76
CA TYR A 101 -14.80 -7.38 10.26
C TYR A 101 -14.17 -8.31 11.29
N THR A 102 -14.84 -9.42 11.57
CA THR A 102 -14.38 -10.43 12.53
C THR A 102 -13.88 -11.65 11.78
N GLN A 103 -13.32 -12.61 12.52
CA GLN A 103 -12.88 -13.89 11.98
C GLN A 103 -11.92 -13.73 10.79
N ALA A 104 -11.18 -12.62 10.75
CA ALA A 104 -10.26 -12.32 9.67
C ALA A 104 -9.07 -13.27 9.76
N ARG A 105 -8.85 -14.08 8.72
CA ARG A 105 -7.78 -15.08 8.67
C ARG A 105 -7.10 -15.05 7.32
N ILE A 106 -5.77 -15.17 7.34
CA ILE A 106 -5.00 -15.30 6.11
C ILE A 106 -5.20 -16.70 5.55
N GLN A 107 -5.62 -16.79 4.30
CA GLN A 107 -5.83 -18.04 3.58
C GLN A 107 -4.60 -18.45 2.77
N GLY A 108 -3.81 -17.47 2.33
CA GLY A 108 -2.62 -17.69 1.53
C GLY A 108 -2.11 -16.40 0.91
N TYR A 109 -1.04 -16.51 0.13
CA TYR A 109 -0.41 -15.38 -0.56
C TYR A 109 -0.46 -15.58 -2.07
N THR A 110 -0.83 -14.52 -2.79
CA THR A 110 -0.81 -14.45 -4.25
C THR A 110 0.27 -13.46 -4.68
N PHE A 111 1.18 -13.89 -5.54
CA PHE A 111 2.26 -13.03 -6.03
C PHE A 111 1.89 -12.38 -7.36
N SER A 112 2.13 -11.08 -7.46
CA SER A 112 1.92 -10.30 -8.68
C SER A 112 3.11 -9.37 -8.93
N ARG A 113 3.12 -8.71 -10.10
CA ARG A 113 4.10 -7.65 -10.40
C ARG A 113 4.05 -6.45 -9.43
N GLN A 114 2.99 -6.33 -8.62
CA GLN A 114 2.84 -5.27 -7.63
C GLN A 114 3.33 -5.69 -6.24
N GLY A 115 3.59 -6.98 -6.01
CA GLY A 115 4.01 -7.54 -4.73
C GLY A 115 3.24 -8.81 -4.36
N ALA A 116 3.53 -9.31 -3.15
CA ALA A 116 2.83 -10.43 -2.53
C ALA A 116 1.58 -9.93 -1.80
N ALA A 117 0.40 -10.33 -2.28
CA ALA A 117 -0.87 -9.99 -1.65
C ALA A 117 -1.34 -11.15 -0.77
N ALA A 118 -1.71 -10.86 0.47
CA ALA A 118 -2.33 -11.84 1.35
C ALA A 118 -3.83 -11.91 1.07
N ARG A 119 -4.35 -13.12 0.82
CA ARG A 119 -5.79 -13.36 0.73
C ARG A 119 -6.36 -13.49 2.14
N VAL A 120 -7.30 -12.61 2.49
CA VAL A 120 -7.94 -12.59 3.81
C VAL A 120 -9.40 -13.00 3.65
N ALA A 121 -9.81 -14.04 4.37
CA ALA A 121 -11.22 -14.36 4.57
C ALA A 121 -11.70 -13.72 5.86
N PHE A 122 -12.93 -13.21 5.90
CA PHE A 122 -13.47 -12.52 7.08
C PHE A 122 -14.99 -12.69 7.19
N SER A 123 -15.58 -12.22 8.29
CA SER A 123 -17.02 -12.21 8.55
C SER A 123 -17.54 -10.79 8.73
N THR A 124 -18.82 -10.58 8.38
CA THR A 124 -19.56 -9.32 8.56
C THR A 124 -20.63 -9.41 9.64
N ASP A 125 -20.51 -10.36 10.56
CA ASP A 125 -21.46 -10.62 11.66
C ASP A 125 -21.80 -9.39 12.53
N ILE A 126 -20.85 -8.48 12.72
CA ILE A 126 -21.05 -7.22 13.46
C ILE A 126 -21.93 -6.24 12.66
N SER A 127 -21.99 -6.35 11.33
CA SER A 127 -22.79 -5.46 10.49
C SER A 127 -24.28 -5.73 10.70
N LYS A 128 -25.02 -4.72 11.15
CA LYS A 128 -26.48 -4.82 11.39
C LYS A 128 -27.31 -5.08 10.14
N VAL A 129 -26.74 -4.82 8.96
CA VAL A 129 -27.39 -4.96 7.66
C VAL A 129 -26.51 -5.82 6.78
N ARG A 130 -27.14 -6.71 5.99
CA ARG A 130 -26.46 -7.48 4.95
C ARG A 130 -25.75 -6.52 4.01
N VAL A 131 -24.49 -6.82 3.72
CA VAL A 131 -23.67 -5.97 2.87
C VAL A 131 -24.00 -6.26 1.41
N ASP A 132 -24.47 -5.24 0.69
CA ASP A 132 -24.57 -5.26 -0.76
C ASP A 132 -23.18 -4.96 -1.35
N TRP A 133 -22.45 -6.02 -1.67
CA TRP A 133 -21.06 -5.92 -2.14
C TRP A 133 -20.92 -5.25 -3.50
N GLU A 134 -21.94 -5.33 -4.35
CA GLU A 134 -21.89 -4.74 -5.70
C GLU A 134 -21.98 -3.21 -5.65
N ASN A 135 -22.83 -2.69 -4.77
CA ASN A 135 -23.12 -1.26 -4.69
C ASN A 135 -22.37 -0.51 -3.57
N THR A 136 -21.70 -1.22 -2.66
CA THR A 136 -20.98 -0.59 -1.56
C THR A 136 -19.54 -0.21 -1.93
N SER A 137 -19.06 0.91 -1.38
CA SER A 137 -17.67 1.37 -1.47
C SER A 137 -16.73 0.76 -0.42
N ARG A 138 -17.19 -0.22 0.38
CA ARG A 138 -16.37 -0.92 1.38
C ARG A 138 -15.27 -1.73 0.72
N LEU A 139 -14.08 -1.69 1.30
CA LEU A 139 -12.89 -2.46 0.95
C LEU A 139 -12.51 -2.24 -0.52
N THR A 140 -12.61 -1.01 -1.02
CA THR A 140 -12.17 -0.70 -2.39
C THR A 140 -10.64 -0.77 -2.50
N PRO A 141 -10.08 -1.16 -3.65
CA PRO A 141 -8.62 -1.17 -3.84
C PRO A 141 -7.98 0.18 -3.46
N GLY A 142 -6.88 0.14 -2.72
CA GLY A 142 -6.22 1.32 -2.15
C GLY A 142 -6.76 1.77 -0.78
N SER A 143 -7.85 1.17 -0.28
CA SER A 143 -8.36 1.48 1.07
C SER A 143 -7.37 1.05 2.14
N LEU A 144 -7.12 1.93 3.12
CA LEU A 144 -6.31 1.63 4.29
C LEU A 144 -7.13 0.76 5.26
N ILE A 145 -6.52 -0.33 5.71
CA ILE A 145 -7.10 -1.24 6.71
C ILE A 145 -6.11 -1.49 7.83
N ALA A 146 -6.62 -1.76 9.02
CA ALA A 146 -5.82 -2.14 10.18
C ALA A 146 -6.30 -3.47 10.73
N LEU A 147 -5.38 -4.36 11.05
CA LEU A 147 -5.65 -5.67 11.62
C LEU A 147 -4.99 -5.82 12.99
N SER A 148 -5.59 -6.65 13.83
CA SER A 148 -4.98 -7.07 15.09
C SER A 148 -5.40 -8.50 15.40
N PRO A 149 -4.48 -9.34 15.94
CA PRO A 149 -4.82 -10.59 16.63
C PRO A 149 -6.04 -10.41 17.53
N LYS A 150 -7.00 -11.33 17.48
CA LYS A 150 -8.23 -11.29 18.29
C LYS A 150 -7.92 -11.29 19.78
N LYS A 151 -6.86 -12.00 20.18
CA LYS A 151 -6.36 -12.05 21.56
C LYS A 151 -5.81 -10.69 22.03
N ASP A 152 -5.24 -9.90 21.13
CA ASP A 152 -4.70 -8.57 21.44
C ASP A 152 -5.76 -7.47 21.32
N GLY A 153 -6.60 -7.49 20.29
CA GLY A 153 -7.69 -6.53 20.13
C GLY A 153 -7.24 -5.07 20.01
N PHE A 154 -6.13 -4.80 19.30
CA PHE A 154 -5.49 -3.50 19.13
C PHE A 154 -4.97 -2.88 20.43
N GLN A 155 -4.62 -3.68 21.45
CA GLN A 155 -4.03 -3.13 22.67
C GLN A 155 -2.55 -2.83 22.49
N THR A 156 -1.82 -3.75 21.85
CA THR A 156 -0.38 -3.61 21.63
C THR A 156 0.05 -3.91 20.19
N LYS A 157 -0.76 -4.66 19.44
CA LYS A 157 -0.47 -5.05 18.06
C LYS A 157 -1.44 -4.39 17.09
N CYS A 158 -0.89 -3.75 16.07
CA CYS A 158 -1.65 -3.22 14.95
C CYS A 158 -0.84 -3.50 13.68
N LEU A 159 -1.43 -4.23 12.75
CA LEU A 159 -0.85 -4.58 11.47
C LEU A 159 -1.53 -3.70 10.42
N VAL A 160 -0.75 -2.88 9.73
CA VAL A 160 -1.29 -1.93 8.75
C VAL A 160 -1.20 -2.55 7.35
N ALA A 161 -2.29 -2.45 6.59
CA ALA A 161 -2.36 -2.98 5.24
C ALA A 161 -3.23 -2.10 4.33
N THR A 162 -3.16 -2.35 3.04
CA THR A 162 -4.04 -1.72 2.03
C THR A 162 -4.73 -2.79 1.20
N VAL A 163 -5.97 -2.55 0.81
CA VAL A 163 -6.68 -3.49 -0.09
C VAL A 163 -6.00 -3.51 -1.46
N ALA A 164 -5.51 -4.67 -1.86
CA ALA A 164 -4.88 -4.90 -3.15
C ALA A 164 -5.93 -5.17 -4.23
N ALA A 165 -6.86 -6.09 -3.96
CA ALA A 165 -7.92 -6.45 -4.88
C ALA A 165 -9.21 -6.81 -4.14
N ARG A 166 -10.34 -6.49 -4.78
CA ARG A 166 -11.68 -6.69 -4.27
C ARG A 166 -12.53 -7.46 -5.29
N PRO A 167 -12.25 -8.76 -5.53
CA PRO A 167 -13.06 -9.57 -6.42
C PRO A 167 -14.50 -9.68 -5.89
N ILE A 168 -15.49 -9.34 -6.72
CA ILE A 168 -16.91 -9.47 -6.34
C ILE A 168 -17.28 -10.95 -6.33
N LEU A 169 -17.36 -11.58 -7.51
CA LEU A 169 -17.68 -13.01 -7.65
C LEU A 169 -16.41 -13.86 -7.42
N GLY A 170 -16.52 -14.92 -6.61
CA GLY A 170 -15.39 -15.76 -6.19
C GLY A 170 -14.51 -15.09 -5.12
N GLY A 171 -15.03 -14.03 -4.50
CA GLY A 171 -14.33 -13.21 -3.52
C GLY A 171 -15.28 -12.79 -2.41
N LEU A 172 -15.86 -11.60 -2.53
CA LEU A 172 -16.86 -11.08 -1.61
C LEU A 172 -18.20 -11.81 -1.68
N ILE A 173 -18.54 -12.33 -2.86
CA ILE A 173 -19.70 -13.17 -3.15
C ILE A 173 -19.16 -14.54 -3.60
N PRO A 174 -19.67 -15.65 -3.03
CA PRO A 174 -19.28 -17.00 -3.44
C PRO A 174 -19.54 -17.26 -4.93
N ASN A 175 -18.69 -18.06 -5.57
CA ASN A 175 -18.90 -18.53 -6.93
C ASN A 175 -19.27 -20.03 -6.98
N PRO A 176 -20.55 -20.37 -7.23
CA PRO A 176 -21.00 -21.77 -7.31
C PRO A 176 -20.30 -22.61 -8.39
N GLU A 177 -19.81 -21.98 -9.46
CA GLU A 177 -19.11 -22.70 -10.54
C GLU A 177 -17.82 -23.38 -10.07
N PHE A 178 -17.23 -22.89 -8.98
CA PHE A 178 -16.03 -23.46 -8.35
C PHE A 178 -16.34 -24.25 -7.08
N GLY A 179 -17.61 -24.63 -6.86
CA GLY A 179 -18.04 -25.39 -5.69
C GLY A 179 -18.17 -24.56 -4.40
N GLU A 180 -18.16 -23.23 -4.50
CA GLU A 180 -18.37 -22.35 -3.35
C GLU A 180 -19.87 -22.26 -3.00
N THR A 181 -20.17 -22.25 -1.71
CA THR A 181 -21.53 -22.20 -1.15
C THR A 181 -21.82 -20.86 -0.48
N GLU A 182 -23.07 -20.62 -0.06
CA GLU A 182 -23.41 -19.41 0.71
C GLU A 182 -22.62 -19.28 2.04
N ASP A 183 -22.14 -20.40 2.59
CA ASP A 183 -21.31 -20.43 3.81
C ASP A 183 -19.86 -20.04 3.55
N THR A 184 -19.47 -19.92 2.28
CA THR A 184 -18.12 -19.54 1.89
C THR A 184 -17.87 -18.08 2.28
N PRO A 185 -16.90 -17.78 3.17
CA PRO A 185 -16.75 -16.43 3.72
C PRO A 185 -16.24 -15.44 2.68
N PRO A 186 -16.60 -14.14 2.75
CA PRO A 186 -16.08 -13.13 1.85
C PRO A 186 -14.56 -13.01 1.95
N ARG A 187 -13.90 -12.82 0.79
CA ARG A 187 -12.45 -12.73 0.65
C ARG A 187 -12.01 -11.51 -0.13
N ILE A 188 -10.91 -10.91 0.31
CA ILE A 188 -10.18 -9.85 -0.42
C ILE A 188 -8.69 -10.16 -0.40
N ASP A 189 -7.95 -9.47 -1.27
CA ASP A 189 -6.49 -9.53 -1.28
C ASP A 189 -5.94 -8.20 -0.72
N ILE A 190 -4.92 -8.26 0.13
CA ILE A 190 -4.34 -7.10 0.83
C ILE A 190 -2.82 -7.07 0.66
N PHE A 191 -2.24 -5.87 0.67
CA PHE A 191 -0.79 -5.67 0.80
C PHE A 191 -0.47 -5.23 2.22
N TRP A 192 0.42 -5.95 2.89
CA TRP A 192 0.99 -5.50 4.16
C TRP A 192 1.83 -4.24 3.94
N SER A 193 1.71 -3.27 4.84
CA SER A 193 2.52 -2.06 4.82
C SER A 193 4.00 -2.36 5.09
N ASN A 194 4.25 -3.32 5.98
CA ASN A 194 5.55 -3.81 6.36
C ASN A 194 5.60 -5.33 6.11
N PRO A 195 6.55 -5.84 5.30
CA PRO A 195 6.65 -7.28 5.03
C PRO A 195 6.84 -8.14 6.28
N GLU A 196 7.49 -7.61 7.31
CA GLU A 196 7.70 -8.31 8.60
C GLU A 196 6.40 -8.51 9.40
N ASP A 197 5.34 -7.79 9.06
CA ASP A 197 4.02 -7.91 9.70
C ASP A 197 3.18 -9.02 9.03
N ALA A 198 3.71 -9.68 8.00
CA ALA A 198 3.00 -10.70 7.24
C ALA A 198 2.63 -11.90 8.12
N VAL A 199 1.33 -12.11 8.32
CA VAL A 199 0.81 -13.24 9.07
C VAL A 199 0.77 -14.48 8.17
N ILE A 200 1.46 -15.54 8.56
CA ILE A 200 1.51 -16.81 7.82
C ILE A 200 0.57 -17.85 8.44
N ASP A 201 0.39 -17.82 9.77
CA ASP A 201 -0.49 -18.76 10.47
C ASP A 201 -1.96 -18.58 10.03
N PRO A 202 -2.57 -19.57 9.34
CA PRO A 202 -3.94 -19.47 8.88
C PRO A 202 -4.98 -19.60 10.00
N LEU A 203 -4.56 -20.07 11.19
CA LEU A 203 -5.44 -20.24 12.34
C LEU A 203 -5.58 -18.97 13.18
N GLU A 204 -4.63 -18.03 13.05
CA GLU A 204 -4.63 -16.77 13.79
C GLU A 204 -5.83 -15.91 13.38
N GLU A 205 -6.81 -15.84 14.28
CA GLU A 205 -8.01 -15.04 14.08
C GLU A 205 -7.74 -13.58 14.41
N MET A 206 -8.11 -12.66 13.51
CA MET A 206 -7.91 -11.24 13.68
C MET A 206 -9.22 -10.44 13.60
N PHE A 207 -9.20 -9.25 14.18
CA PHE A 207 -10.11 -8.17 13.83
C PHE A 207 -9.51 -7.37 12.68
N MET A 208 -10.36 -6.91 11.77
CA MET A 208 -9.99 -6.00 10.68
C MET A 208 -10.90 -4.78 10.70
N ILE A 209 -10.32 -3.59 10.62
CA ILE A 209 -11.03 -2.31 10.68
C ILE A 209 -10.76 -1.52 9.40
N GLU A 210 -11.82 -0.96 8.84
CA GLU A 210 -11.80 -0.04 7.69
C GLU A 210 -12.53 1.26 8.07
N PRO A 211 -11.95 2.46 7.87
CA PRO A 211 -12.64 3.71 8.10
C PRO A 211 -13.71 3.94 7.02
N LYS A 212 -14.87 4.51 7.40
CA LYS A 212 -15.96 4.85 6.47
C LYS A 212 -15.65 6.05 5.58
N SER A 213 -14.70 6.88 6.01
CA SER A 213 -14.34 8.14 5.37
C SER A 213 -12.83 8.25 5.21
N GLY A 214 -12.43 9.00 4.18
CA GLY A 214 -11.04 9.19 3.81
C GLY A 214 -10.56 8.12 2.86
N TYR A 215 -10.08 8.54 1.69
CA TYR A 215 -9.37 7.67 0.76
C TYR A 215 -7.87 7.94 0.90
N PHE A 216 -7.21 7.11 1.70
CA PHE A 216 -5.81 7.31 2.09
C PHE A 216 -4.87 7.41 0.88
N GLU A 217 -5.17 6.73 -0.22
CA GLU A 217 -4.30 6.71 -1.40
C GLU A 217 -4.13 8.11 -2.03
N THR A 218 -5.16 8.97 -2.01
CA THR A 218 -5.01 10.36 -2.48
C THR A 218 -4.04 11.14 -1.59
N VAL A 219 -4.22 11.00 -0.28
CA VAL A 219 -3.36 11.66 0.74
C VAL A 219 -1.92 11.16 0.64
N ARG A 220 -1.73 9.84 0.48
CA ARG A 220 -0.45 9.19 0.24
C ARG A 220 0.31 9.82 -0.92
N HIS A 221 -0.33 9.95 -2.08
CA HIS A 221 0.32 10.53 -3.25
C HIS A 221 0.66 12.02 -3.05
N ALA A 222 -0.20 12.78 -2.39
CA ALA A 222 0.11 14.17 -2.04
C ALA A 222 1.34 14.26 -1.10
N MET A 223 1.39 13.44 -0.05
CA MET A 223 2.51 13.36 0.88
C MET A 223 3.83 13.01 0.20
N ILE A 224 3.83 12.02 -0.70
CA ILE A 224 5.01 11.64 -1.48
C ILE A 224 5.46 12.81 -2.36
N GLY A 225 4.51 13.48 -3.04
CA GLY A 225 4.80 14.65 -3.85
C GLY A 225 5.44 15.79 -3.04
N LEU A 226 4.98 16.02 -1.81
CA LEU A 226 5.58 17.01 -0.89
C LEU A 226 7.00 16.63 -0.48
N GLN A 227 7.25 15.35 -0.17
CA GLN A 227 8.61 14.87 0.14
C GLN A 227 9.55 15.03 -1.07
N HIS A 228 9.07 14.75 -2.30
CA HIS A 228 9.84 14.98 -3.53
C HIS A 228 10.11 16.47 -3.76
N ALA A 229 9.11 17.32 -3.51
CA ALA A 229 9.25 18.77 -3.65
C ALA A 229 10.28 19.36 -2.66
N ALA A 230 10.49 18.73 -1.49
CA ALA A 230 11.49 19.15 -0.52
C ALA A 230 12.92 18.88 -0.99
N VAL A 231 13.16 17.72 -1.62
CA VAL A 231 14.48 17.34 -2.17
C VAL A 231 14.83 18.11 -3.44
N SER A 232 13.81 18.51 -4.22
CA SER A 232 14.03 19.26 -5.45
C SER A 232 14.46 20.71 -5.16
N GLU A 233 15.64 21.13 -5.60
CA GLU A 233 16.04 22.56 -5.56
C GLU A 233 15.26 23.40 -6.59
N SER A 234 14.88 22.78 -7.71
CA SER A 234 14.04 23.45 -8.70
C SER A 234 12.60 23.55 -8.19
N ARG A 235 11.90 24.57 -8.64
CA ARG A 235 10.44 24.63 -8.53
C ARG A 235 9.86 24.03 -9.81
N PRO A 236 9.73 22.70 -9.99
CA PRO A 236 8.79 22.21 -10.97
C PRO A 236 7.42 22.42 -10.32
N THR A 237 6.93 23.65 -10.30
CA THR A 237 5.52 23.89 -9.99
C THR A 237 4.78 23.44 -11.25
N PRO A 238 4.12 22.27 -11.25
CA PRO A 238 3.45 21.80 -12.44
C PRO A 238 2.34 22.80 -12.77
N ILE A 239 2.37 23.36 -13.97
CA ILE A 239 1.28 24.20 -14.46
C ILE A 239 0.22 23.25 -15.02
N ILE A 240 -0.95 23.22 -14.38
CA ILE A 240 -2.08 22.46 -14.89
C ILE A 240 -2.78 23.31 -15.95
N VAL A 241 -2.73 22.84 -17.20
CA VAL A 241 -3.45 23.44 -18.33
C VAL A 241 -4.67 22.57 -18.63
N ALA A 242 -5.85 23.18 -18.69
CA ALA A 242 -7.10 22.51 -19.03
C ALA A 242 -7.84 23.29 -20.12
N ALA A 243 -8.55 22.58 -21.00
CA ALA A 243 -9.39 23.18 -22.04
C ALA A 243 -10.68 22.36 -22.21
N GLN A 244 -11.72 23.00 -22.77
CA GLN A 244 -13.03 22.38 -22.94
C GLN A 244 -13.04 21.22 -23.94
N THR A 245 -12.15 21.24 -24.95
CA THR A 245 -12.04 20.19 -25.97
C THR A 245 -10.60 19.68 -26.08
N ASN A 246 -10.44 18.41 -26.47
CA ASN A 246 -9.10 17.86 -26.74
C ASN A 246 -8.36 18.70 -27.78
N HIS A 247 -9.00 19.06 -28.89
CA HIS A 247 -8.37 19.90 -29.91
C HIS A 247 -7.82 21.22 -29.35
N ALA A 248 -8.57 21.91 -28.48
CA ALA A 248 -8.10 23.15 -27.87
C ALA A 248 -6.91 22.91 -26.91
N LEU A 249 -6.93 21.80 -26.17
CA LEU A 249 -5.81 21.41 -25.32
C LEU A 249 -4.54 21.12 -26.15
N ASP A 250 -4.68 20.40 -27.27
CA ASP A 250 -3.56 20.08 -28.17
C ASP A 250 -2.88 21.36 -28.69
N GLN A 251 -3.67 22.35 -29.11
CA GLN A 251 -3.15 23.64 -29.60
C GLN A 251 -2.40 24.40 -28.50
N LEU A 252 -2.93 24.45 -27.27
CA LEU A 252 -2.22 25.07 -26.14
C LEU A 252 -0.89 24.38 -25.85
N LEU A 253 -0.87 23.05 -25.86
CA LEU A 253 0.36 22.29 -25.60
C LEU A 253 1.39 22.47 -26.72
N LEU A 254 0.97 22.54 -27.98
CA LEU A 254 1.86 22.81 -29.11
C LEU A 254 2.53 24.17 -29.01
N GLU A 255 1.79 25.20 -28.62
CA GLU A 255 2.35 26.54 -28.34
C GLU A 255 3.36 26.48 -27.19
N CYS A 256 3.08 25.72 -26.13
CA CYS A 256 4.03 25.52 -25.02
C CYS A 256 5.29 24.74 -25.40
N MET A 257 5.28 23.98 -26.51
CA MET A 257 6.45 23.28 -27.03
C MET A 257 7.37 24.18 -27.85
N GLN A 258 6.86 25.31 -28.36
CA GLN A 258 7.68 26.25 -29.11
C GLN A 258 8.69 26.93 -28.16
N PRO A 259 9.94 27.15 -28.60
CA PRO A 259 10.91 27.88 -27.82
C PRO A 259 10.40 29.30 -27.53
N GLY A 260 10.37 29.68 -26.26
CA GLY A 260 9.96 31.02 -25.85
C GLY A 260 10.94 32.11 -26.32
N LEU A 261 10.49 33.38 -26.27
CA LEU A 261 11.25 34.59 -26.64
C LEU A 261 12.60 34.73 -25.89
N ASP A 262 12.77 34.02 -24.78
CA ASP A 262 13.86 34.20 -23.82
C ASP A 262 14.94 33.12 -23.95
N GLY A 263 14.82 32.19 -24.91
CA GLY A 263 15.80 31.11 -25.12
C GLY A 263 15.88 30.07 -24.00
N VAL A 264 14.93 30.07 -23.06
CA VAL A 264 14.89 29.15 -21.91
C VAL A 264 14.45 27.74 -22.35
N ALA A 265 15.02 26.74 -21.68
CA ALA A 265 14.95 25.32 -21.94
C ALA A 265 13.52 24.76 -22.20
N MET A 266 13.48 23.71 -23.04
CA MET A 266 12.32 22.89 -23.37
C MET A 266 11.42 22.58 -22.16
N VAL A 267 10.13 22.91 -22.26
CA VAL A 267 9.12 22.60 -21.25
C VAL A 267 8.79 21.10 -21.30
N ASN A 268 8.89 20.42 -20.15
CA ASN A 268 8.46 19.03 -20.05
C ASN A 268 6.93 18.96 -19.96
N ILE A 269 6.30 18.43 -21.02
CA ILE A 269 4.85 18.29 -21.10
C ILE A 269 4.44 16.85 -20.79
N ALA A 270 3.45 16.69 -19.91
CA ALA A 270 2.77 15.42 -19.66
C ALA A 270 1.27 15.60 -19.89
N ARG A 271 0.75 14.95 -20.93
CA ARG A 271 -0.67 15.01 -21.28
C ARG A 271 -1.47 13.85 -20.66
N LEU A 272 -2.57 14.19 -19.99
CA LEU A 272 -3.59 13.23 -19.55
C LEU A 272 -4.61 12.97 -20.67
N GLY A 273 -4.77 11.70 -21.08
CA GLY A 273 -5.71 11.26 -22.13
C GLY A 273 -5.04 10.76 -23.42
N SER A 274 -5.72 9.89 -24.17
CA SER A 274 -5.18 9.19 -25.35
C SER A 274 -5.63 9.73 -26.72
N ARG A 275 -6.52 10.73 -26.75
CA ARG A 275 -7.27 11.13 -27.96
C ARG A 275 -6.66 12.29 -28.75
N SER A 276 -5.33 12.40 -28.80
CA SER A 276 -4.66 13.38 -29.66
C SER A 276 -4.61 12.90 -31.11
N GLN A 277 -4.71 13.82 -32.07
CA GLN A 277 -4.40 13.53 -33.48
C GLN A 277 -3.00 13.99 -33.89
N ASP A 278 -2.30 14.75 -33.01
CA ASP A 278 -0.97 15.26 -33.27
C ASP A 278 0.10 14.29 -32.74
N GLU A 279 1.03 13.87 -33.60
CA GLU A 279 2.05 12.87 -33.23
C GLU A 279 2.99 13.37 -32.11
N SER A 280 3.35 14.65 -32.10
CA SER A 280 4.26 15.22 -31.09
C SER A 280 3.60 15.24 -29.71
N ILE A 281 2.31 15.57 -29.64
CA ILE A 281 1.54 15.53 -28.40
C ILE A 281 1.19 14.09 -28.01
N GLN A 282 0.94 13.18 -28.96
CA GLN A 282 0.80 11.76 -28.65
C GLN A 282 2.03 11.24 -27.89
N GLN A 283 3.23 11.65 -28.30
CA GLN A 283 4.48 11.25 -27.66
C GLN A 283 4.63 11.72 -26.19
N THR A 284 3.90 12.76 -25.77
CA THR A 284 3.88 13.31 -24.41
C THR A 284 2.68 12.86 -23.58
N THR A 285 1.79 12.02 -24.13
CA THR A 285 0.72 11.40 -23.35
C THR A 285 1.30 10.51 -22.25
N LEU A 286 0.65 10.47 -21.08
CA LEU A 286 1.09 9.61 -19.96
C LEU A 286 1.23 8.15 -20.36
N PHE A 287 0.38 7.65 -21.27
CA PHE A 287 0.49 6.29 -21.80
C PHE A 287 1.82 6.07 -22.54
N ASN A 288 2.19 6.97 -23.45
CA ASN A 288 3.43 6.86 -24.22
C ASN A 288 4.66 7.19 -23.38
N LEU A 289 4.59 8.17 -22.48
CA LEU A 289 5.65 8.45 -21.50
C LEU A 289 5.91 7.23 -20.61
N ARG A 290 4.87 6.58 -20.10
CA ARG A 290 4.98 5.34 -19.32
C ARG A 290 5.55 4.19 -20.17
N THR A 291 5.15 4.07 -21.43
CA THR A 291 5.65 3.03 -22.34
C THR A 291 7.11 3.25 -22.71
N LYS A 292 7.54 4.50 -22.91
CA LYS A 292 8.96 4.86 -23.08
C LYS A 292 9.76 4.57 -21.81
N SER A 293 9.22 4.89 -20.64
CA SER A 293 9.86 4.60 -19.34
C SER A 293 9.98 3.09 -19.07
N LYS A 294 9.01 2.28 -19.55
CA LYS A 294 9.09 0.81 -19.49
C LYS A 294 10.28 0.21 -20.27
N LYS A 295 10.87 0.93 -21.25
CA LYS A 295 12.11 0.48 -21.91
C LYS A 295 13.36 0.59 -21.03
N TYR A 296 13.33 1.45 -20.00
CA TYR A 296 14.43 1.62 -19.04
C TYR A 296 14.26 0.76 -17.78
N GLY A 297 13.06 0.22 -17.54
CA GLY A 297 12.86 -0.86 -16.57
C GLY A 297 13.38 -2.20 -17.09
N ARG A 298 14.68 -2.43 -17.02
CA ARG A 298 15.26 -3.78 -17.14
C ARG A 298 14.61 -4.67 -16.08
N GLY A 299 13.68 -5.53 -16.51
CA GLY A 299 13.03 -6.51 -15.65
C GLY A 299 11.90 -7.30 -16.32
N GLY A 300 11.44 -6.91 -17.52
CA GLY A 300 10.24 -7.52 -18.13
C GLY A 300 10.30 -9.05 -18.30
N HIS A 301 11.46 -9.60 -18.70
CA HIS A 301 11.67 -11.04 -18.83
C HIS A 301 12.51 -11.59 -17.67
N GLN A 302 13.70 -11.04 -17.42
CA GLN A 302 14.59 -11.50 -16.34
C GLN A 302 13.92 -11.43 -14.96
N ALA A 303 13.27 -10.31 -14.59
CA ALA A 303 12.60 -10.21 -13.29
C ALA A 303 11.32 -11.05 -13.23
N TRP A 304 10.74 -11.41 -14.38
CA TRP A 304 9.66 -12.41 -14.42
C TRP A 304 10.21 -13.81 -14.20
N THR A 305 11.34 -14.17 -14.82
CA THR A 305 12.06 -15.43 -14.58
C THR A 305 12.57 -15.53 -13.14
N ASP A 306 13.06 -14.42 -12.57
CA ASP A 306 13.51 -14.36 -11.17
C ASP A 306 12.32 -14.49 -10.20
N ALA A 307 11.19 -13.83 -10.49
CA ALA A 307 9.96 -13.96 -9.71
C ALA A 307 9.37 -15.38 -9.80
N GLU A 308 9.39 -15.99 -10.98
CA GLU A 308 8.96 -17.37 -11.20
C GLU A 308 9.89 -18.35 -10.47
N SER A 309 11.21 -18.14 -10.55
CA SER A 309 12.19 -18.94 -9.80
C SER A 309 11.98 -18.85 -8.29
N LYS A 310 11.72 -17.63 -7.78
CA LYS A 310 11.40 -17.40 -6.37
C LYS A 310 10.06 -18.01 -5.96
N ALA A 311 9.06 -18.00 -6.84
CA ALA A 311 7.78 -18.66 -6.59
C ALA A 311 7.95 -20.18 -6.49
N ILE A 312 8.74 -20.79 -7.39
CA ILE A 312 9.07 -22.23 -7.35
C ILE A 312 9.84 -22.58 -6.07
N GLU A 313 10.85 -21.78 -5.70
CA GLU A 313 11.60 -21.95 -4.46
C GLU A 313 10.67 -21.86 -3.23
N PHE A 314 9.76 -20.88 -3.23
CA PHE A 314 8.78 -20.71 -2.16
C PHE A 314 7.79 -21.88 -2.10
N GLU A 315 7.28 -22.37 -3.23
CA GLU A 315 6.39 -23.53 -3.30
C GLU A 315 7.09 -24.79 -2.77
N SER A 316 8.37 -24.98 -3.12
CA SER A 316 9.19 -26.05 -2.55
C SER A 316 9.34 -25.93 -1.04
N LEU A 317 9.64 -24.73 -0.52
CA LEU A 317 9.75 -24.49 0.92
C LEU A 317 8.41 -24.72 1.63
N MET A 318 7.30 -24.26 1.05
CA MET A 318 5.95 -24.49 1.59
C MET A 318 5.62 -25.98 1.66
N HIS A 319 5.99 -26.78 0.66
CA HIS A 319 5.80 -28.22 0.70
C HIS A 319 6.65 -28.92 1.77
N ILE A 320 7.85 -28.40 2.06
CA ILE A 320 8.72 -28.91 3.13
C ILE A 320 8.16 -28.53 4.50
N CYS A 321 7.76 -27.27 4.69
CA CYS A 321 7.28 -26.75 5.97
C CYS A 321 5.85 -27.20 6.30
N PHE A 322 5.01 -27.39 5.30
CA PHE A 322 3.61 -27.77 5.43
C PHE A 322 3.28 -28.96 4.51
N PRO A 323 3.83 -30.16 4.79
CA PRO A 323 3.46 -31.36 4.05
C PRO A 323 1.97 -31.67 4.24
N ASN A 324 1.39 -32.49 3.37
CA ASN A 324 -0.01 -32.96 3.48
C ASN A 324 -0.28 -33.86 4.71
N GLY A 325 0.61 -33.85 5.71
CA GLY A 325 0.59 -34.63 6.94
C GLY A 325 1.46 -33.96 8.00
N LEU A 326 1.77 -34.67 9.08
CA LEU A 326 2.70 -34.16 10.10
C LEU A 326 4.12 -34.07 9.51
N VAL A 327 4.86 -33.02 9.90
CA VAL A 327 6.29 -32.90 9.57
C VAL A 327 7.03 -34.07 10.22
N SER A 328 7.83 -34.80 9.44
CA SER A 328 8.63 -35.92 9.96
C SER A 328 9.62 -35.43 11.02
N PHE A 329 9.75 -36.18 12.12
CA PHE A 329 10.73 -35.90 13.17
C PHE A 329 12.17 -35.81 12.63
N LYS A 330 12.47 -36.50 11.53
CA LYS A 330 13.77 -36.45 10.86
C LYS A 330 14.09 -35.06 10.32
N VAL A 331 13.10 -34.40 9.73
CA VAL A 331 13.23 -33.02 9.23
C VAL A 331 13.47 -32.05 10.39
N LEU A 332 12.79 -32.26 11.53
CA LEU A 332 12.99 -31.44 12.73
C LEU A 332 14.41 -31.60 13.33
N LEU A 333 15.01 -32.80 13.22
CA LEU A 333 16.38 -33.07 13.67
C LEU A 333 17.41 -32.43 12.73
N GLU A 334 17.20 -32.55 11.40
CA GLU A 334 18.09 -31.96 10.38
C GLU A 334 18.12 -30.42 10.47
N GLU A 335 16.98 -29.80 10.76
CA GLU A 335 16.86 -28.35 10.98
C GLU A 335 17.24 -27.91 12.41
N GLY A 336 17.65 -28.85 13.28
CA GLY A 336 18.14 -28.57 14.63
C GLY A 336 17.06 -28.09 15.62
N ILE A 337 15.78 -28.31 15.32
CA ILE A 337 14.64 -27.97 16.18
C ILE A 337 14.55 -28.95 17.36
N ILE A 338 14.85 -30.22 17.12
CA ILE A 338 14.94 -31.26 18.16
C ILE A 338 16.34 -31.84 18.23
N THR A 339 16.74 -32.31 19.40
CA THR A 339 18.04 -32.95 19.63
C THR A 339 18.02 -34.42 19.20
N PRO A 340 19.18 -35.06 18.94
CA PRO A 340 19.25 -36.48 18.63
C PRO A 340 18.58 -37.35 19.71
N VAL A 341 18.74 -37.00 20.98
CA VAL A 341 18.12 -37.72 22.11
C VAL A 341 16.60 -37.60 22.10
N GLN A 342 16.06 -36.43 21.71
CA GLN A 342 14.61 -36.25 21.56
C GLN A 342 14.06 -36.98 20.34
N TYR A 343 14.82 -37.04 19.24
CA TYR A 343 14.47 -37.81 18.07
C TYR A 343 14.38 -39.31 18.40
N ASP A 344 15.41 -39.86 19.05
CA ASP A 344 15.46 -41.28 19.41
C ASP A 344 14.31 -41.67 20.36
N SER A 345 13.93 -40.79 21.30
CA SER A 345 12.78 -41.01 22.20
C SER A 345 11.41 -40.96 21.51
N LEU A 346 11.31 -40.36 20.33
CA LEU A 346 10.07 -40.25 19.56
C LEU A 346 9.94 -41.37 18.51
N ASP A 347 11.06 -41.98 18.12
CA ASP A 347 11.14 -43.11 17.17
C ASP A 347 10.93 -44.48 17.86
N GLU A 348 10.96 -44.54 19.21
CA GLU A 348 10.84 -45.79 19.99
C GLU A 348 9.40 -46.31 20.22
N ASP A 349 8.35 -45.55 19.82
CA ASP A 349 6.95 -45.86 20.14
C ASP A 349 6.08 -46.39 18.95
N ASP A 350 6.66 -46.72 17.78
CA ASP A 350 5.95 -47.31 16.62
C ASP A 350 6.09 -48.85 16.48
#